data_AF-A0A9W7YKZ6-F1
#
_entry.id   AF-A0A9W7YKZ6-F1
#
_cell.length_a   1.000
_cell.length_b   1.000
_cell.length_c   1.000
_cell.angle_alpha   90.00
_cell.angle_beta   90.00
_cell.angle_gamma   90.00
#
_symmetry.space_group_name_H-M   'P 1'
#
loop_
_entity.id
_entity.type
_entity.pdbx_description
1 polymer ?
#
loop_
_entity_poly.entity_id
_entity_poly.type
_entity_poly.pdbx_seq_one_letter_code
_entity_poly.pdbx_strand_id
1 'polypeptide(L)'
;MHNSETMHGNFGCFEFIKQFMDISCKDARQLKWIDDVYQQTVQLASIGDSARRMMDQPNFGSNFHIVYDELISLAAHGRPLPADVEHDHVTNLGRVGHHQWMHPVHSTTGQRLGFGRLLNDIMQTMVQATTPASMVRIGAQHEGDLLLVPGGVRAPTAAETPGVPRLALYGCHDVTIAPLAIMMGSVDPNWLPFASMLTFELFKDGATPAPQPAQRNALPKPSTLTQPVGEDHYVRVLLNDEVLTLPTCQAHGKHHSRMGPSLCTLGAFLEHVAPIIATEEEYAKDCGTMPATFDYEE
;
A
#
# COMPACT_ATOMS: atom_id res chain seq x y z
N MET A 1 2.90 -20.31 -13.79
CA MET A 1 3.91 -19.31 -13.36
C MET A 1 3.45 -18.82 -12.01
N HIS A 2 4.19 -19.09 -10.94
CA HIS A 2 3.94 -18.41 -9.67
C HIS A 2 4.35 -16.95 -9.90
N ASN A 3 3.39 -16.03 -9.95
CA ASN A 3 3.71 -14.62 -9.98
C ASN A 3 4.24 -14.27 -8.58
N SER A 4 5.56 -14.24 -8.45
CA SER A 4 6.26 -13.84 -7.22
C SER A 4 6.25 -12.31 -7.03
N GLU A 5 5.75 -11.56 -8.00
CA GLU A 5 5.57 -10.13 -7.91
C GLU A 5 4.47 -9.78 -6.88
N THR A 6 4.84 -9.02 -5.86
CA THR A 6 3.93 -8.54 -4.81
C THR A 6 3.74 -7.03 -4.88
N MET A 7 4.22 -6.38 -5.95
CA MET A 7 4.32 -4.92 -6.07
C MET A 7 3.03 -4.23 -6.49
N HIS A 8 1.93 -4.99 -6.54
CA HIS A 8 0.58 -4.53 -6.77
C HIS A 8 -0.40 -5.34 -5.91
N GLY A 9 -1.63 -4.86 -5.77
CA GLY A 9 -2.70 -5.62 -5.13
C GLY A 9 -2.83 -6.99 -5.80
N ASN A 10 -2.98 -8.05 -5.01
CA ASN A 10 -2.87 -9.40 -5.53
C ASN A 10 -4.09 -9.87 -6.33
N PHE A 11 -4.20 -9.44 -7.58
CA PHE A 11 -5.28 -9.81 -8.49
C PHE A 11 -5.19 -11.27 -8.98
N GLY A 12 -4.18 -12.04 -8.54
CA GLY A 12 -4.22 -13.50 -8.66
C GLY A 12 -5.09 -14.16 -7.59
N CYS A 13 -5.61 -13.37 -6.64
CA CYS A 13 -6.25 -13.86 -5.46
C CYS A 13 -7.77 -13.72 -5.48
N PHE A 14 -8.48 -14.85 -5.47
CA PHE A 14 -9.93 -14.87 -5.65
C PHE A 14 -10.66 -14.19 -4.49
N GLU A 15 -10.29 -14.50 -3.24
CA GLU A 15 -10.93 -13.88 -2.07
C GLU A 15 -10.59 -12.39 -1.93
N PHE A 16 -9.46 -11.92 -2.49
CA PHE A 16 -9.17 -10.48 -2.61
C PHE A 16 -10.02 -9.83 -3.71
N ILE A 17 -10.11 -10.44 -4.88
CA ILE A 17 -10.93 -9.93 -6.01
C ILE A 17 -12.40 -9.78 -5.62
N LYS A 18 -12.94 -10.74 -4.87
CA LYS A 18 -14.31 -10.64 -4.33
C LYS A 18 -14.55 -9.36 -3.52
N GLN A 19 -13.53 -8.84 -2.82
CA GLN A 19 -13.66 -7.58 -2.08
C GLN A 19 -13.97 -6.38 -2.99
N PHE A 20 -13.63 -6.44 -4.29
CA PHE A 20 -14.02 -5.43 -5.27
C PHE A 20 -15.45 -5.65 -5.80
N MET A 21 -15.91 -6.91 -5.84
CA MET A 21 -17.22 -7.27 -6.40
C MET A 21 -18.36 -7.15 -5.38
N ASP A 22 -18.06 -7.18 -4.09
CA ASP A 22 -19.05 -7.01 -3.01
C ASP A 22 -19.75 -5.63 -3.06
N ILE A 23 -19.18 -4.66 -3.79
CA ILE A 23 -19.87 -3.43 -4.17
C ILE A 23 -19.98 -3.37 -5.69
N SER A 24 -21.17 -3.67 -6.22
CA SER A 24 -21.41 -3.48 -7.65
C SER A 24 -21.32 -1.98 -8.01
N CYS A 25 -20.95 -1.65 -9.25
CA CYS A 25 -21.03 -0.26 -9.75
C CYS A 25 -22.44 0.35 -9.60
N LYS A 26 -23.47 -0.49 -9.50
CA LYS A 26 -24.85 -0.09 -9.24
C LYS A 26 -25.06 0.30 -7.76
N ASP A 27 -24.42 -0.40 -6.83
CA ASP A 27 -24.47 -0.09 -5.40
C ASP A 27 -23.64 1.14 -5.06
N ALA A 28 -22.49 1.31 -5.71
CA ALA A 28 -21.69 2.55 -5.59
C ALA A 28 -22.48 3.80 -6.02
N ARG A 29 -23.30 3.70 -7.08
CA ARG A 29 -24.17 4.79 -7.56
C ARG A 29 -25.35 5.10 -6.63
N GLN A 30 -25.65 4.27 -5.63
CA GLN A 30 -26.66 4.63 -4.63
C GLN A 30 -26.21 5.78 -3.72
N LEU A 31 -24.90 6.06 -3.67
CA LEU A 31 -24.37 7.24 -3.00
C LEU A 31 -24.62 8.47 -3.87
N LYS A 32 -25.50 9.37 -3.40
CA LYS A 32 -25.90 10.57 -4.13
C LYS A 32 -24.72 11.37 -4.70
N TRP A 33 -23.65 11.53 -3.93
CA TRP A 33 -22.49 12.31 -4.39
C TRP A 33 -21.72 11.63 -5.53
N ILE A 34 -21.71 10.29 -5.61
CA ILE A 34 -21.11 9.55 -6.73
C ILE A 34 -21.99 9.68 -7.97
N ASP A 35 -23.31 9.56 -7.82
CA ASP A 35 -24.25 9.79 -8.92
C ASP A 35 -24.18 11.23 -9.44
N ASP A 36 -24.09 12.23 -8.55
CA ASP A 36 -23.94 13.63 -8.93
C ASP A 36 -22.69 13.84 -9.82
N VAL A 37 -21.55 13.21 -9.47
CA VAL A 37 -20.32 13.25 -10.29
C VAL A 37 -20.57 12.60 -11.65
N TYR A 38 -21.18 11.41 -11.68
CA TYR A 38 -21.52 10.74 -12.94
C TYR A 38 -22.42 11.62 -13.83
N GLN A 39 -23.50 12.17 -13.28
CA GLN A 39 -24.45 13.02 -14.02
C GLN A 39 -23.77 14.26 -14.58
N GLN A 40 -22.87 14.89 -13.81
CA GLN A 40 -22.06 16.00 -14.30
C GLN A 40 -21.18 15.56 -15.47
N THR A 41 -20.45 14.46 -15.31
CA THR A 41 -19.50 13.97 -16.33
C THR A 41 -20.20 13.65 -17.65
N VAL A 42 -21.36 12.98 -17.61
CA VAL A 42 -22.09 12.60 -18.83
C VAL A 42 -22.86 13.75 -19.48
N GLN A 43 -22.95 14.91 -18.82
CA GLN A 43 -23.55 16.13 -19.35
C GLN A 43 -22.51 17.08 -19.97
N LEU A 44 -21.21 16.79 -19.83
CA LEU A 44 -20.15 17.56 -20.47
C LEU A 44 -20.27 17.47 -22.00
N ALA A 45 -20.26 18.61 -22.67
CA ALA A 45 -20.40 18.70 -24.11
C ALA A 45 -19.19 18.13 -24.85
N SER A 46 -17.99 18.24 -24.27
CA SER A 46 -16.75 17.79 -24.92
C SER A 46 -16.51 16.27 -24.86
N ILE A 47 -16.86 15.64 -23.72
CA ILE A 47 -16.50 14.24 -23.45
C ILE A 47 -17.70 13.35 -23.09
N GLY A 48 -18.90 13.91 -22.85
CA GLY A 48 -20.01 13.21 -22.21
C GLY A 48 -20.41 11.89 -22.87
N ASP A 49 -20.48 11.82 -24.20
CA ASP A 49 -20.81 10.58 -24.92
C ASP A 49 -19.73 9.51 -24.77
N SER A 50 -18.45 9.91 -24.82
CA SER A 50 -17.31 9.00 -24.64
C SER A 50 -17.17 8.55 -23.19
N ALA A 51 -17.29 9.49 -22.26
CA ALA A 51 -17.26 9.23 -20.83
C ALA A 51 -18.42 8.32 -20.43
N ARG A 52 -19.63 8.52 -20.96
CA ARG A 52 -20.78 7.62 -20.73
C ARG A 52 -20.47 6.20 -21.18
N ARG A 53 -19.91 6.01 -22.39
CA ARG A 53 -19.56 4.66 -22.87
C ARG A 53 -18.57 3.95 -21.95
N MET A 54 -17.58 4.67 -21.43
CA MET A 54 -16.61 4.11 -20.47
C MET A 54 -17.26 3.85 -19.10
N MET A 55 -18.06 4.80 -18.60
CA MET A 55 -18.59 4.72 -17.24
C MET A 55 -19.78 3.76 -17.08
N ASP A 56 -20.52 3.49 -18.16
CA ASP A 56 -21.64 2.54 -18.16
C ASP A 56 -21.19 1.08 -18.32
N GLN A 57 -19.94 0.84 -18.76
CA GLN A 57 -19.36 -0.50 -18.82
C GLN A 57 -18.86 -0.90 -17.44
N PRO A 58 -19.34 -2.00 -16.84
CA PRO A 58 -18.77 -2.50 -15.58
C PRO A 58 -17.31 -2.87 -15.84
N ASN A 59 -16.39 -2.13 -15.23
CA ASN A 59 -14.97 -2.45 -15.22
C ASN A 59 -14.53 -2.84 -13.82
N PHE A 60 -13.46 -3.63 -13.74
CA PHE A 60 -12.88 -4.04 -12.47
C PHE A 60 -12.42 -2.81 -11.66
N GLY A 61 -12.83 -2.74 -10.40
CA GLY A 61 -12.40 -1.73 -9.43
C GLY A 61 -13.13 -0.38 -9.52
N SER A 62 -13.19 0.26 -10.68
CA SER A 62 -13.87 1.56 -10.84
C SER A 62 -14.16 1.88 -12.31
N ASN A 63 -15.26 2.58 -12.56
CA ASN A 63 -15.57 3.10 -13.90
C ASN A 63 -15.17 4.56 -14.10
N PHE A 64 -14.91 5.28 -13.00
CA PHE A 64 -14.57 6.70 -13.01
C PHE A 64 -13.07 6.93 -13.24
N HIS A 65 -12.24 5.99 -12.80
CA HIS A 65 -10.78 6.15 -12.86
C HIS A 65 -10.26 6.29 -14.31
N ILE A 66 -10.92 5.69 -15.30
CA ILE A 66 -10.49 5.78 -16.71
C ILE A 66 -10.59 7.21 -17.23
N VAL A 67 -11.74 7.86 -16.96
CA VAL A 67 -11.95 9.27 -17.36
C VAL A 67 -11.02 10.18 -16.57
N TYR A 68 -10.83 9.89 -15.28
CA TYR A 68 -9.86 10.60 -14.44
C TYR A 68 -8.44 10.49 -15.01
N ASP A 69 -7.97 9.29 -15.36
CA ASP A 69 -6.60 9.01 -15.82
C ASP A 69 -6.24 9.81 -17.08
N GLU A 70 -7.16 9.88 -18.05
CA GLU A 70 -6.95 10.71 -19.25
C GLU A 70 -6.86 12.20 -18.92
N LEU A 71 -7.80 12.72 -18.13
CA LEU A 71 -7.87 14.15 -17.82
C LEU A 71 -6.72 14.63 -16.93
N ILE A 72 -6.37 13.84 -15.90
CA ILE A 72 -5.25 14.19 -15.01
C ILE A 72 -3.92 14.08 -15.75
N SER A 73 -3.80 13.12 -16.68
CA SER A 73 -2.62 13.02 -17.55
C SER A 73 -2.49 14.25 -18.44
N LEU A 74 -3.56 14.75 -19.07
CA LEU A 74 -3.52 16.00 -19.83
C LEU A 74 -2.99 17.17 -18.98
N ALA A 75 -3.57 17.35 -17.79
CA ALA A 75 -3.17 18.40 -16.87
C ALA A 75 -1.69 18.28 -16.46
N ALA A 76 -1.22 17.07 -16.14
CA ALA A 76 0.17 16.82 -15.75
C ALA A 76 1.18 17.11 -16.87
N HIS A 77 0.77 16.97 -18.13
CA HIS A 77 1.57 17.33 -19.31
C HIS A 77 1.48 18.81 -19.68
N GLY A 78 0.83 19.65 -18.86
CA GLY A 78 0.60 21.06 -19.16
C GLY A 78 -0.31 21.28 -20.38
N ARG A 79 -1.08 20.26 -20.77
CA ARG A 79 -2.08 20.38 -21.85
C ARG A 79 -3.38 20.94 -21.25
N PRO A 80 -4.07 21.84 -21.95
CA PRO A 80 -5.35 22.34 -21.47
C PRO A 80 -6.36 21.20 -21.38
N LEU A 81 -7.14 21.20 -20.30
CA LEU A 81 -8.35 20.38 -20.19
C LEU A 81 -9.36 20.82 -21.28
N PRO A 82 -10.32 19.95 -21.66
CA PRO A 82 -11.45 20.37 -22.48
C PRO A 82 -12.15 21.59 -21.87
N ALA A 83 -12.66 22.50 -22.71
CA ALA A 83 -13.06 23.85 -22.30
C ALA A 83 -14.21 23.91 -21.25
N ASP A 84 -14.99 22.85 -21.15
CA ASP A 84 -16.11 22.67 -20.20
C ASP A 84 -15.74 21.76 -19.00
N VAL A 85 -14.48 21.32 -18.90
CA VAL A 85 -13.97 20.49 -17.81
C VAL A 85 -13.17 21.34 -16.82
N GLU A 86 -13.74 21.53 -15.63
CA GLU A 86 -13.09 22.22 -14.52
C GLU A 86 -12.11 21.31 -13.76
N HIS A 87 -11.06 21.90 -13.17
CA HIS A 87 -10.08 21.15 -12.36
C HIS A 87 -10.74 20.45 -11.17
N ASP A 88 -11.68 21.11 -10.49
CA ASP A 88 -12.44 20.51 -9.38
C ASP A 88 -13.24 19.28 -9.82
N HIS A 89 -13.72 19.26 -11.06
CA HIS A 89 -14.40 18.10 -11.61
C HIS A 89 -13.43 16.92 -11.80
N VAL A 90 -12.21 17.18 -12.29
CA VAL A 90 -11.14 16.16 -12.36
C VAL A 90 -10.79 15.63 -10.97
N THR A 91 -10.67 16.50 -9.97
CA THR A 91 -10.44 16.07 -8.58
C THR A 91 -11.58 15.19 -8.06
N ASN A 92 -12.83 15.54 -8.36
CA ASN A 92 -13.98 14.73 -7.94
C ASN A 92 -14.04 13.36 -8.64
N LEU A 93 -13.70 13.28 -9.92
CA LEU A 93 -13.52 12.01 -10.62
C LEU A 93 -12.47 11.13 -9.93
N GLY A 94 -11.33 11.73 -9.56
CA GLY A 94 -10.26 11.06 -8.81
C GLY A 94 -10.72 10.56 -7.43
N ARG A 95 -11.50 11.36 -6.69
CA ARG A 95 -12.07 10.97 -5.39
C ARG A 95 -13.03 9.79 -5.51
N VAL A 96 -13.90 9.78 -6.52
CA VAL A 96 -14.79 8.64 -6.76
C VAL A 96 -13.97 7.40 -7.11
N GLY A 97 -12.99 7.55 -8.01
CA GLY A 97 -12.06 6.48 -8.36
C GLY A 97 -11.36 5.91 -7.13
N HIS A 98 -10.80 6.79 -6.28
CA HIS A 98 -10.12 6.41 -5.05
C HIS A 98 -11.06 5.67 -4.09
N HIS A 99 -12.26 6.20 -3.85
CA HIS A 99 -13.26 5.56 -2.99
C HIS A 99 -13.58 4.13 -3.44
N GLN A 100 -13.72 3.89 -4.74
CA GLN A 100 -14.02 2.57 -5.28
C GLN A 100 -12.78 1.63 -5.23
N TRP A 101 -11.63 2.09 -5.71
CA TRP A 101 -10.40 1.29 -5.75
C TRP A 101 -9.85 0.94 -4.37
N MET A 102 -10.02 1.82 -3.38
CA MET A 102 -9.51 1.61 -2.02
C MET A 102 -10.48 0.87 -1.11
N HIS A 103 -11.71 0.59 -1.57
CA HIS A 103 -12.70 -0.10 -0.75
C HIS A 103 -12.19 -1.40 -0.10
N PRO A 104 -11.46 -2.29 -0.83
CA PRO A 104 -10.99 -3.54 -0.24
C PRO A 104 -10.11 -3.37 1.00
N VAL A 105 -9.32 -2.30 1.10
CA VAL A 105 -8.43 -2.09 2.25
C VAL A 105 -9.12 -1.45 3.45
N HIS A 106 -10.44 -1.28 3.41
CA HIS A 106 -11.23 -0.96 4.58
C HIS A 106 -11.52 -2.20 5.44
N SER A 107 -11.25 -3.41 4.92
CA SER A 107 -11.31 -4.67 5.68
C SER A 107 -9.91 -5.23 5.93
N THR A 108 -9.68 -5.81 7.12
CA THR A 108 -8.41 -6.48 7.42
C THR A 108 -8.14 -7.64 6.47
N THR A 109 -9.17 -8.32 5.98
CA THR A 109 -9.06 -9.38 4.97
C THR A 109 -8.51 -8.85 3.65
N GLY A 110 -9.05 -7.75 3.12
CA GLY A 110 -8.56 -7.15 1.88
C GLY A 110 -7.17 -6.56 2.02
N GLN A 111 -6.86 -5.94 3.17
CA GLN A 111 -5.50 -5.53 3.53
C GLN A 111 -4.52 -6.72 3.47
N ARG A 112 -4.87 -7.82 4.16
CA ARG A 112 -4.04 -9.02 4.30
C ARG A 112 -3.81 -9.74 2.98
N LEU A 113 -4.87 -10.03 2.24
CA LEU A 113 -4.77 -10.78 0.98
C LEU A 113 -4.20 -9.95 -0.16
N GLY A 114 -4.49 -8.64 -0.19
CA GLY A 114 -4.02 -7.75 -1.23
C GLY A 114 -2.56 -7.36 -1.07
N PHE A 115 -2.13 -7.03 0.15
CA PHE A 115 -0.87 -6.33 0.41
C PHE A 115 -0.03 -6.94 1.54
N GLY A 116 -0.55 -7.95 2.24
CA GLY A 116 0.11 -8.54 3.41
C GLY A 116 1.48 -9.14 3.11
N ARG A 117 1.70 -9.67 1.90
CA ARG A 117 3.00 -10.21 1.46
C ARG A 117 4.04 -9.09 1.30
N LEU A 118 3.71 -8.04 0.55
CA LEU A 118 4.58 -6.88 0.37
C LEU A 118 4.91 -6.18 1.70
N LEU A 119 3.90 -5.98 2.55
CA LEU A 119 4.12 -5.36 3.86
C LEU A 119 4.95 -6.27 4.78
N ASN A 120 4.81 -7.60 4.67
CA ASN A 120 5.69 -8.55 5.35
C ASN A 120 7.14 -8.37 4.88
N ASP A 121 7.40 -8.25 3.59
CA ASP A 121 8.77 -8.08 3.09
C ASP A 121 9.43 -6.76 3.52
N ILE A 122 8.68 -5.65 3.49
CA ILE A 122 9.14 -4.36 4.02
C ILE A 122 9.46 -4.47 5.51
N MET A 123 8.57 -5.11 6.28
CA MET A 123 8.76 -5.30 7.72
C MET A 123 9.94 -6.22 8.04
N GLN A 124 10.10 -7.34 7.33
CA GLN A 124 11.24 -8.25 7.50
C GLN A 124 12.56 -7.54 7.20
N THR A 125 12.61 -6.71 6.15
CA THR A 125 13.78 -5.89 5.83
C THR A 125 14.16 -4.97 7.00
N MET A 126 13.18 -4.29 7.60
CA MET A 126 13.42 -3.45 8.78
C MET A 126 13.86 -4.26 10.00
N VAL A 127 13.21 -5.38 10.30
CA VAL A 127 13.54 -6.21 11.48
C VAL A 127 14.96 -6.78 11.36
N GLN A 128 15.36 -7.23 10.18
CA GLN A 128 16.71 -7.74 9.94
C GLN A 128 17.78 -6.66 10.11
N ALA A 129 17.49 -5.39 9.80
CA ALA A 129 18.41 -4.29 10.06
C ALA A 129 18.69 -4.07 11.56
N THR A 130 17.84 -4.61 12.45
CA THR A 130 17.98 -4.46 13.91
C THR A 130 18.84 -5.53 14.56
N THR A 131 19.16 -6.62 13.87
CA THR A 131 19.91 -7.74 14.47
C THR A 131 21.42 -7.60 14.26
N PRO A 132 22.25 -7.94 15.27
CA PRO A 132 23.71 -7.83 15.15
C PRO A 132 24.22 -8.86 14.13
N ALA A 133 24.53 -8.42 12.91
CA ALA A 133 25.33 -9.11 11.89
C ALA A 133 25.26 -10.64 11.90
N SER A 134 24.07 -11.23 11.95
CA SER A 134 23.89 -12.61 11.55
C SER A 134 23.68 -12.61 10.04
N MET A 135 24.33 -13.55 9.36
CA MET A 135 24.21 -13.84 7.92
C MET A 135 22.79 -14.35 7.59
N VAL A 136 21.77 -13.54 7.88
CA VAL A 136 20.38 -13.88 7.63
C VAL A 136 20.10 -13.48 6.20
N ARG A 137 19.67 -14.45 5.40
CA ARG A 137 19.16 -14.18 4.06
C ARG A 137 17.93 -13.28 4.18
N ILE A 138 17.95 -12.21 3.42
CA ILE A 138 16.85 -11.26 3.31
C ILE A 138 15.64 -11.97 2.70
N GLY A 139 14.43 -11.67 3.20
CA GLY A 139 13.10 -11.89 2.61
C GLY A 139 12.72 -13.20 1.89
N ALA A 140 11.46 -13.30 1.48
CA ALA A 140 10.99 -14.33 0.54
C ALA A 140 11.23 -13.93 -0.95
N GLN A 141 11.66 -12.68 -1.18
CA GLN A 141 11.70 -12.03 -2.50
C GLN A 141 12.94 -12.34 -3.36
N HIS A 142 13.91 -13.14 -2.88
CA HIS A 142 15.28 -13.08 -3.41
C HIS A 142 15.68 -14.17 -4.43
N GLU A 143 14.72 -14.94 -4.98
CA GLU A 143 15.01 -15.64 -6.25
C GLU A 143 15.08 -14.60 -7.38
N GLY A 144 16.28 -14.03 -7.62
CA GLY A 144 16.53 -13.13 -8.75
C GLY A 144 17.20 -11.79 -8.42
N ASP A 145 17.61 -11.57 -7.18
CA ASP A 145 18.28 -10.33 -6.76
C ASP A 145 19.47 -9.94 -7.63
N LEU A 146 19.63 -8.63 -7.85
CA LEU A 146 20.78 -8.06 -8.52
C LEU A 146 21.51 -7.08 -7.60
N LEU A 147 22.84 -7.23 -7.52
CA LEU A 147 23.74 -6.29 -6.88
C LEU A 147 24.08 -5.17 -7.85
N LEU A 148 23.96 -3.92 -7.37
CA LEU A 148 24.55 -2.75 -8.02
C LEU A 148 26.07 -2.79 -7.85
N VAL A 149 26.79 -2.81 -8.96
CA VAL A 149 28.26 -2.85 -9.01
C VAL A 149 28.78 -1.79 -9.97
N PRO A 150 30.05 -1.38 -9.87
CA PRO A 150 30.66 -0.55 -10.91
C PRO A 150 30.48 -1.21 -12.29
N GLY A 151 29.79 -0.51 -13.20
CA GLY A 151 29.50 -1.02 -14.56
C GLY A 151 28.13 -1.67 -14.76
N GLY A 152 27.24 -1.73 -13.76
CA GLY A 152 25.85 -2.14 -13.95
C GLY A 152 25.27 -2.94 -12.79
N VAL A 153 24.44 -3.93 -13.14
CA VAL A 153 23.77 -4.85 -12.20
C VAL A 153 24.17 -6.30 -12.51
N ARG A 154 24.36 -7.12 -11.48
CA ARG A 154 24.64 -8.57 -11.63
C ARG A 154 24.04 -9.39 -10.50
N ALA A 155 23.81 -10.68 -10.73
CA ALA A 155 23.41 -11.59 -9.65
C ALA A 155 24.51 -11.70 -8.57
N PRO A 156 24.13 -11.86 -7.28
CA PRO A 156 25.07 -12.19 -6.22
C PRO A 156 25.67 -13.58 -6.43
N THR A 157 26.94 -13.75 -6.06
CA THR A 157 27.59 -15.06 -6.02
C THR A 157 27.22 -15.81 -4.75
N ALA A 158 27.40 -17.14 -4.72
CA ALA A 158 27.11 -17.94 -3.52
C ALA A 158 27.95 -17.54 -2.28
N ALA A 159 29.09 -16.87 -2.48
CA ALA A 159 29.94 -16.35 -1.42
C ALA A 159 29.52 -14.97 -0.92
N GLU A 160 28.71 -14.24 -1.70
CA GLU A 160 28.15 -12.96 -1.31
C GLU A 160 26.84 -13.21 -0.57
N THR A 161 26.83 -12.91 0.73
CA THR A 161 25.58 -12.73 1.47
C THR A 161 25.24 -11.25 1.37
N PRO A 162 24.22 -10.83 0.61
CA PRO A 162 23.81 -9.43 0.62
C PRO A 162 23.46 -9.04 2.06
N GLY A 163 24.13 -8.01 2.58
CA GLY A 163 23.73 -7.40 3.84
C GLY A 163 22.41 -6.66 3.67
N VAL A 164 21.72 -6.38 4.78
CA VAL A 164 20.46 -5.62 4.75
C VAL A 164 20.71 -4.26 4.07
N PRO A 165 19.92 -3.88 3.04
CA PRO A 165 20.15 -2.65 2.32
C PRO A 165 19.93 -1.44 3.22
N ARG A 166 20.73 -0.39 3.03
CA ARG A 166 20.51 0.92 3.67
C ARG A 166 19.38 1.71 3.00
N LEU A 167 19.05 1.36 1.76
CA LEU A 167 17.98 1.95 0.97
C LEU A 167 17.43 0.84 0.07
N ALA A 168 16.11 0.64 0.11
CA ALA A 168 15.38 -0.20 -0.81
C ALA A 168 14.41 0.68 -1.60
N LEU A 169 14.40 0.54 -2.93
CA LEU A 169 13.52 1.28 -3.82
C LEU A 169 12.57 0.29 -4.49
N TYR A 170 11.28 0.58 -4.35
CA TYR A 170 10.21 -0.26 -4.85
C TYR A 170 9.43 0.54 -5.91
N GLY A 171 9.47 0.08 -7.17
CA GLY A 171 8.62 0.61 -8.22
C GLY A 171 7.21 0.06 -8.06
N CYS A 172 6.25 0.93 -7.76
CA CYS A 172 4.87 0.57 -7.41
C CYS A 172 3.86 1.25 -8.33
N HIS A 173 2.61 0.79 -8.25
CA HIS A 173 1.46 1.51 -8.79
C HIS A 173 0.81 2.40 -7.71
N ASP A 174 0.01 3.38 -8.13
CA ASP A 174 -0.88 4.15 -7.26
C ASP A 174 -1.80 3.25 -6.43
N VAL A 175 -2.36 2.20 -7.04
CA VAL A 175 -3.13 1.11 -6.40
C VAL A 175 -2.29 0.19 -5.51
N THR A 176 -1.05 0.56 -5.23
CA THR A 176 -0.17 -0.05 -4.21
C THR A 176 0.15 0.94 -3.12
N ILE A 177 0.54 2.17 -3.50
CA ILE A 177 0.90 3.23 -2.55
C ILE A 177 -0.33 3.70 -1.78
N ALA A 178 -1.46 3.95 -2.44
CA ALA A 178 -2.66 4.45 -1.77
C ALA A 178 -3.22 3.45 -0.74
N PRO A 179 -3.36 2.15 -1.04
CA PRO A 179 -3.78 1.17 -0.05
C PRO A 179 -2.80 1.05 1.12
N LEU A 180 -1.49 1.02 0.85
CA LEU A 180 -0.47 1.01 1.91
C LEU A 180 -0.54 2.27 2.77
N ALA A 181 -0.72 3.44 2.17
CA ALA A 181 -0.87 4.69 2.90
C ALA A 181 -2.10 4.68 3.82
N ILE A 182 -3.24 4.18 3.34
CA ILE A 182 -4.46 4.02 4.17
C ILE A 182 -4.18 3.08 5.34
N MET A 183 -3.55 1.93 5.08
CA MET A 183 -3.16 1.00 6.15
C MET A 183 -2.21 1.65 7.16
N MET A 184 -1.37 2.60 6.74
CA MET A 184 -0.48 3.37 7.61
C MET A 184 -1.13 4.63 8.21
N GLY A 185 -2.43 4.82 8.04
CA GLY A 185 -3.21 5.89 8.70
C GLY A 185 -3.47 7.12 7.84
N SER A 186 -3.23 7.08 6.53
CA SER A 186 -3.70 8.14 5.62
C SER A 186 -5.23 8.16 5.59
N VAL A 187 -5.79 9.37 5.62
CA VAL A 187 -7.23 9.64 5.49
C VAL A 187 -7.54 10.55 4.31
N ASP A 188 -6.55 10.81 3.45
CA ASP A 188 -6.74 11.64 2.26
C ASP A 188 -7.69 10.92 1.29
N PRO A 189 -8.84 11.52 0.92
CA PRO A 189 -9.77 10.92 -0.02
C PRO A 189 -9.38 11.11 -1.49
N ASN A 190 -8.32 11.88 -1.78
CA ASN A 190 -7.89 12.16 -3.14
C ASN A 190 -7.05 11.03 -3.73
N TRP A 191 -7.14 10.83 -5.04
CA TRP A 191 -6.17 9.99 -5.75
C TRP A 191 -4.77 10.57 -5.61
N LEU A 192 -3.77 9.70 -5.47
CA LEU A 192 -2.38 10.12 -5.29
C LEU A 192 -1.86 10.89 -6.50
N PRO A 193 -1.14 12.02 -6.32
CA PRO A 193 -0.49 12.70 -7.43
C PRO A 193 0.63 11.83 -8.03
N PHE A 194 1.00 12.12 -9.28
CA PHE A 194 2.17 11.52 -9.91
C PHE A 194 3.43 11.69 -9.06
N ALA A 195 4.31 10.70 -9.10
CA ALA A 195 5.53 10.61 -8.28
C ALA A 195 5.28 10.58 -6.76
N SER A 196 4.07 10.22 -6.32
CA SER A 196 3.83 9.98 -4.90
C SER A 196 4.73 8.87 -4.35
N MET A 197 5.12 9.02 -3.10
CA MET A 197 6.05 8.10 -2.42
C MET A 197 5.57 7.83 -0.99
N LEU A 198 5.52 6.54 -0.65
CA LEU A 198 5.36 6.08 0.73
C LEU A 198 6.74 5.64 1.24
N THR A 199 7.25 6.34 2.24
CA THR A 199 8.59 6.12 2.79
C THR A 199 8.50 5.50 4.17
N PHE A 200 9.21 4.40 4.39
CA PHE A 200 9.43 3.80 5.71
C PHE A 200 10.86 4.08 6.14
N GLU A 201 11.02 4.74 7.28
CA GLU A 201 12.33 5.06 7.84
C GLU A 201 12.53 4.32 9.16
N LEU A 202 13.68 3.66 9.30
CA LEU A 202 14.09 2.97 10.52
C LEU A 202 15.22 3.74 11.21
N PHE A 203 15.02 4.05 12.48
CA PHE A 203 15.96 4.77 13.32
C PHE A 203 16.42 3.92 14.49
N LYS A 204 17.63 4.19 14.98
CA LYS A 204 18.17 3.65 16.23
C LYS A 204 18.52 4.82 17.15
N ASP A 205 18.02 4.81 18.39
CA ASP A 205 18.40 5.83 19.37
C ASP A 205 19.75 5.48 20.00
N GLY A 206 20.77 6.30 19.70
CA GLY A 206 22.12 6.15 20.26
C GLY A 206 22.36 6.93 21.56
N ALA A 207 21.40 7.73 22.01
CA ALA A 207 21.56 8.69 23.11
C ALA A 207 20.73 8.35 24.36
N THR A 208 19.57 7.72 24.20
CA THR A 208 18.74 7.28 25.32
C THR A 208 18.96 5.78 25.55
N PRO A 209 19.32 5.32 26.76
CA PRO A 209 19.24 3.90 27.09
C PRO A 209 17.84 3.39 26.73
N ALA A 210 17.75 2.23 26.10
CA ALA A 210 16.47 1.61 25.78
C ALA A 210 15.55 1.71 27.01
N PRO A 211 14.30 2.18 26.87
CA PRO A 211 13.40 2.30 28.01
C PRO A 211 13.39 0.96 28.74
N GLN A 212 13.65 0.97 30.06
CA GLN A 212 13.63 -0.25 30.86
C GLN A 212 12.36 -1.03 30.52
N PRO A 213 12.43 -2.37 30.39
CA PRO A 213 11.25 -3.17 30.13
C PRO A 213 10.31 -3.00 31.33
N ALA A 214 9.42 -2.01 31.24
CA ALA A 214 8.17 -2.04 31.99
C ALA A 214 7.59 -3.42 31.72
N GLN A 215 6.89 -4.02 32.70
CA GLN A 215 6.10 -5.22 32.48
C GLN A 215 5.09 -4.95 31.36
N ARG A 216 5.55 -5.10 30.13
CA ARG A 216 4.83 -4.91 28.90
C ARG A 216 4.24 -6.28 28.67
N ASN A 217 2.92 -6.38 28.81
CA ASN A 217 2.18 -7.47 28.19
C ASN A 217 2.79 -7.69 26.81
N ALA A 218 3.22 -8.92 26.53
CA ALA A 218 3.89 -9.26 25.28
C ALA A 218 3.07 -8.65 24.13
N LEU A 219 3.67 -7.69 23.43
CA LEU A 219 3.02 -7.06 22.29
C LEU A 219 2.60 -8.16 21.30
N PRO A 220 1.46 -8.04 20.62
CA PRO A 220 1.13 -8.92 19.51
C PRO A 220 2.31 -8.91 18.54
N LYS A 221 3.05 -10.02 18.49
CA LYS A 221 4.14 -10.19 17.54
C LYS A 221 3.54 -10.79 16.29
N PRO A 222 3.91 -10.29 15.10
CA PRO A 222 3.50 -10.96 13.89
C PRO A 222 3.99 -12.41 13.88
N SER A 223 3.17 -13.34 13.38
CA SER A 223 3.53 -14.78 13.29
C SER A 223 4.81 -15.01 12.49
N THR A 224 5.10 -14.10 11.56
CA THR A 224 6.29 -14.13 10.69
C THR A 224 7.58 -13.67 11.39
N LEU A 225 7.48 -13.11 12.59
CA LEU A 225 8.62 -12.58 13.32
C LEU A 225 9.37 -13.70 14.07
N THR A 226 10.46 -14.17 13.49
CA THR A 226 11.29 -15.23 14.07
C THR A 226 12.45 -14.71 14.92
N GLN A 227 12.78 -13.42 14.82
CA GLN A 227 13.94 -12.81 15.49
C GLN A 227 13.55 -11.84 16.62
N PRO A 228 14.41 -11.66 17.64
CA PRO A 228 14.24 -10.59 18.62
C PRO A 228 14.27 -9.22 17.95
N VAL A 229 13.42 -8.32 18.43
CA VAL A 229 13.32 -6.95 17.91
C VAL A 229 14.11 -6.04 18.84
N GLY A 230 14.96 -5.17 18.28
CA GLY A 230 15.68 -4.17 19.06
C GLY A 230 14.72 -3.19 19.74
N GLU A 231 14.79 -3.08 21.07
CA GLU A 231 13.94 -2.20 21.89
C GLU A 231 14.30 -0.70 21.77
N ASP A 232 15.41 -0.40 21.10
CA ASP A 232 15.99 0.92 20.84
C ASP A 232 15.73 1.44 19.41
N HIS A 233 14.85 0.75 18.65
CA HIS A 233 14.53 1.11 17.27
C HIS A 233 13.16 1.76 17.12
N TYR A 234 13.06 2.65 16.14
CA TYR A 234 11.87 3.44 15.86
C TYR A 234 11.57 3.51 14.37
N VAL A 235 10.30 3.62 14.01
CA VAL A 235 9.81 3.71 12.64
C VAL A 235 9.06 5.01 12.45
N ARG A 236 9.30 5.67 11.33
CA ARG A 236 8.48 6.78 10.81
C ARG A 236 7.98 6.42 9.42
N VAL A 237 6.73 6.74 9.13
CA VAL A 237 6.13 6.53 7.81
C VAL A 237 5.74 7.89 7.25
N LEU A 238 6.07 8.16 5.99
CA LEU A 238 5.72 9.39 5.31
C LEU A 238 4.98 9.10 4.01
N LEU A 239 3.97 9.90 3.71
CA LEU A 239 3.36 9.98 2.39
C LEU A 239 3.67 11.37 1.83
N ASN A 240 4.42 11.43 0.73
CA ASN A 240 4.79 12.70 0.08
C ASN A 240 5.43 13.70 1.06
N ASP A 241 6.39 13.22 1.85
CA ASP A 241 7.08 13.96 2.92
C ASP A 241 6.21 14.39 4.12
N GLU A 242 4.92 14.04 4.14
CA GLU A 242 4.05 14.23 5.29
C GLU A 242 4.04 13.02 6.20
N VAL A 243 4.26 13.22 7.50
CA VAL A 243 4.31 12.13 8.46
C VAL A 243 2.92 11.54 8.71
N LEU A 244 2.79 10.23 8.50
CA LEU A 244 1.59 9.49 8.84
C LEU A 244 1.55 9.15 10.34
N THR A 245 0.36 9.24 10.91
CA THR A 245 0.14 9.08 12.35
C THR A 245 -0.59 7.76 12.62
N LEU A 246 0.15 6.71 12.94
CA LEU A 246 -0.42 5.39 13.20
C LEU A 246 -1.14 5.37 14.57
N PRO A 247 -2.35 4.76 14.67
CA PRO A 247 -3.10 4.67 15.92
C PRO A 247 -2.34 3.96 17.05
N THR A 248 -1.60 2.88 16.76
CA THR A 248 -0.83 2.13 17.78
C THR A 248 0.32 2.93 18.37
N CYS A 249 0.79 3.96 17.66
CA CYS A 249 1.90 4.80 18.08
C CYS A 249 1.46 5.91 19.04
N GLN A 250 0.16 6.15 19.23
CA GLN A 250 -0.34 7.28 20.03
C GLN A 250 -0.16 7.08 21.54
N ALA A 251 -0.29 5.84 22.03
CA ALA A 251 -0.26 5.59 23.46
C ALA A 251 1.13 5.87 24.06
N HIS A 252 1.15 6.31 25.32
CA HIS A 252 2.41 6.56 26.04
C HIS A 252 3.30 5.31 26.05
N GLY A 253 4.58 5.48 25.72
CA GLY A 253 5.56 4.40 25.64
C GLY A 253 5.53 3.61 24.31
N LYS A 254 4.67 3.98 23.36
CA LYS A 254 4.64 3.43 21.99
C LYS A 254 5.40 4.26 20.97
N HIS A 255 5.95 5.40 21.38
CA HIS A 255 6.70 6.33 20.54
C HIS A 255 7.89 6.92 21.28
N HIS A 256 8.78 7.58 20.55
CA HIS A 256 9.95 8.25 21.11
C HIS A 256 9.54 9.41 22.01
N SER A 257 10.05 9.46 23.25
CA SER A 257 9.63 10.42 24.28
C SER A 257 9.76 11.90 23.89
N ARG A 258 10.81 12.26 23.13
CA ARG A 258 11.05 13.64 22.66
C ARG A 258 10.43 13.98 21.30
N MET A 259 10.40 13.04 20.35
CA MET A 259 9.92 13.24 18.98
C MET A 259 8.41 12.97 18.86
N GLY A 260 7.80 12.42 19.90
CA GLY A 260 6.37 12.16 19.98
C GLY A 260 5.89 11.05 19.04
N PRO A 261 4.56 10.94 18.85
CA PRO A 261 3.92 9.89 18.04
C PRO A 261 4.34 9.82 16.57
N SER A 262 4.99 10.86 16.05
CA SER A 262 5.59 10.90 14.70
C SER A 262 6.73 9.90 14.51
N LEU A 263 7.31 9.40 15.61
CA LEU A 263 8.41 8.44 15.62
C LEU A 263 8.03 7.25 16.53
N CYS A 264 7.42 6.25 15.92
CA CYS A 264 6.85 5.08 16.58
C CYS A 264 7.95 4.13 17.07
N THR A 265 7.76 3.45 18.19
CA THR A 265 8.67 2.33 18.54
C THR A 265 8.49 1.22 17.52
N LEU A 266 9.55 0.50 17.17
CA LEU A 266 9.46 -0.62 16.22
C LEU A 266 8.46 -1.68 16.71
N GLY A 267 8.38 -1.93 18.02
CA GLY A 267 7.38 -2.84 18.59
C GLY A 267 5.92 -2.40 18.36
N ALA A 268 5.64 -1.09 18.47
CA ALA A 268 4.29 -0.56 18.22
C ALA A 268 3.93 -0.56 16.72
N PHE A 269 4.91 -0.35 15.85
CA PHE A 269 4.74 -0.54 14.41
C PHE A 269 4.44 -2.01 14.07
N LEU A 270 5.17 -2.96 14.66
CA LEU A 270 4.95 -4.39 14.46
C LEU A 270 3.55 -4.84 14.94
N GLU A 271 3.09 -4.30 16.06
CA GLU A 271 1.71 -4.51 16.54
C GLU A 271 0.66 -3.99 15.55
N HIS A 272 0.92 -2.85 14.90
CA HIS A 272 0.04 -2.27 13.88
C HIS A 272 -0.11 -3.16 12.66
N VAL A 273 1.00 -3.72 12.17
CA VAL A 273 1.02 -4.50 10.92
C VAL A 273 0.76 -6.00 11.13
N ALA A 274 0.84 -6.50 12.36
CA ALA A 274 0.62 -7.91 12.70
C ALA A 274 -0.66 -8.54 12.12
N PRO A 275 -1.85 -7.89 12.15
CA PRO A 275 -3.06 -8.49 11.56
C PRO A 275 -3.05 -8.50 10.02
N ILE A 276 -2.22 -7.66 9.40
CA ILE A 276 -2.18 -7.44 7.95
C ILE A 276 -1.18 -8.37 7.28
N ILE A 277 0.01 -8.53 7.85
CA ILE A 277 1.07 -9.28 7.17
C ILE A 277 0.77 -10.77 7.07
N ALA A 278 1.16 -11.40 5.96
CA ALA A 278 0.94 -12.82 5.72
C ALA A 278 2.22 -13.48 5.19
N THR A 279 2.50 -14.73 5.61
CA THR A 279 3.47 -15.58 4.90
C THR A 279 2.92 -16.03 3.55
N GLU A 280 3.77 -16.54 2.68
CA GLU A 280 3.32 -17.19 1.43
C GLU A 280 2.36 -18.37 1.69
N GLU A 281 2.60 -19.15 2.75
CA GLU A 281 1.75 -20.28 3.12
C GLU A 281 0.38 -19.84 3.64
N GLU A 282 0.35 -18.83 4.52
CA GLU A 282 -0.89 -18.24 5.02
C GLU A 282 -1.68 -17.61 3.88
N TYR A 283 -1.01 -16.85 3.01
CA TYR A 283 -1.60 -16.27 1.81
C TYR A 283 -2.19 -17.37 0.90
N ALA A 284 -1.40 -18.38 0.52
CA ALA A 284 -1.85 -19.43 -0.41
C ALA A 284 -3.07 -20.19 0.12
N LYS A 285 -3.16 -20.35 1.45
CA LYS A 285 -4.33 -20.95 2.11
C LYS A 285 -5.55 -20.05 2.07
N ASP A 286 -5.40 -18.77 2.39
CA ASP A 286 -6.53 -17.85 2.57
C ASP A 286 -7.04 -17.27 1.23
N CYS A 287 -6.20 -17.32 0.20
CA CYS A 287 -6.45 -16.65 -1.06
C CYS A 287 -7.55 -17.28 -1.95
N GLY A 288 -7.76 -18.59 -1.80
CA GLY A 288 -8.69 -19.35 -2.63
C GLY A 288 -8.23 -19.54 -4.08
N THR A 289 -8.99 -20.34 -4.83
CA THR A 289 -8.73 -20.63 -6.25
C THR A 289 -9.79 -19.96 -7.11
N MET A 290 -9.40 -19.31 -8.21
CA MET A 290 -10.36 -18.82 -9.19
C MET A 290 -11.22 -19.95 -9.78
N PRO A 291 -12.54 -19.81 -9.79
CA PRO A 291 -13.41 -20.69 -10.58
C PRO A 291 -13.04 -20.65 -12.06
N ALA A 292 -13.13 -21.78 -12.75
CA ALA A 292 -12.85 -21.86 -14.19
C ALA A 292 -13.83 -21.02 -15.05
N THR A 293 -14.96 -20.61 -14.48
CA THR A 293 -16.01 -19.79 -15.11
C THR A 293 -16.03 -18.37 -14.57
N PHE A 294 -14.98 -17.93 -13.87
CA PHE A 294 -14.95 -16.60 -13.29
C PHE A 294 -14.77 -15.55 -14.39
N ASP A 295 -15.81 -14.73 -14.59
CA ASP A 295 -15.79 -13.57 -15.47
C ASP A 295 -15.60 -12.30 -14.62
N TYR A 296 -14.73 -11.41 -15.05
CA TYR A 296 -14.53 -10.11 -14.43
C TYR A 296 -15.62 -9.10 -14.82
N GLU A 297 -16.43 -9.43 -15.84
CA GLU A 297 -17.48 -8.58 -16.40
C GLU A 297 -18.89 -8.88 -15.86
N GLU A 298 -19.10 -9.98 -15.12
CA GLU A 298 -20.37 -10.33 -14.42
C GLU A 298 -20.42 -9.80 -12.98
#